data_AF-M7TSM1-F1
#
_entry.id   AF-M7TSM1-F1
#
_cell.length_a   1.000
_cell.length_b   1.000
_cell.length_c   1.000
_cell.angle_alpha   90.00
_cell.angle_beta   90.00
_cell.angle_gamma   90.00
#
_symmetry.space_group_name_H-M   'P 1'
#
loop_
_entity.id
_entity.type
_entity.pdbx_description
1 polymer ?
#
loop_
_entity_poly.entity_id
_entity_poly.type
_entity_poly.pdbx_seq_one_letter_code
_entity_poly.pdbx_strand_id
1 'polypeptide(L)'
;MMCRNEHSEDSNPPHIKRENTDTIRNRLQTLAIPSYLAEDVTAEDSDTSDHGEESELVIKWGKDMAKICEVNHRGLYLLLMSFYHQIDHNRRLLKLSDDCTVSDVQELQPFLRGLPKCGALTSKAMVSYLEQNHPEPVFRLVKWMQMTFGHSYFPPPEFLKVSGFSDNIWQFTVLYPPARIRDRFNAAVIRNNGQTSVRWHGTAINTLHSILQNGFLTDRIWTAGKPAVSWRYAFKQGARDALAAVRHPLYDYGILLGLEVADQPVSRIVTYPLADSDKLIVRYVFVLPPNTLKPQAAASRHIALSMEAAFREWPSEVKHWDMRS
;
A
#
# COMPACT_ATOMS: atom_id res chain seq x y z
N MET A 1 3.65 3.17 56.16
CA MET A 1 4.96 2.51 56.32
C MET A 1 4.71 1.00 56.24
N MET A 2 5.63 0.28 55.58
CA MET A 2 5.60 -1.13 55.16
C MET A 2 4.92 -1.45 53.81
N CYS A 3 5.81 -1.75 52.87
CA CYS A 3 5.62 -2.23 51.51
C CYS A 3 5.15 -3.69 51.50
N ARG A 4 4.39 -4.07 50.47
CA ARG A 4 4.30 -5.47 50.01
C ARG A 4 4.45 -5.50 48.49
N ASN A 5 5.47 -6.22 48.06
CA ASN A 5 5.80 -6.53 46.67
C ASN A 5 4.74 -7.46 46.08
N GLU A 6 4.26 -7.15 44.87
CA GLU A 6 3.68 -8.14 43.97
C GLU A 6 4.57 -8.21 42.73
N HIS A 7 5.38 -9.28 42.67
CA HIS A 7 6.10 -9.74 41.49
C HIS A 7 5.15 -10.65 40.69
N SER A 8 4.96 -10.35 39.40
CA SER A 8 5.50 -11.12 38.27
C SER A 8 4.90 -12.52 38.09
N GLU A 9 3.73 -12.58 37.46
CA GLU A 9 3.28 -13.74 36.68
C GLU A 9 2.53 -13.24 35.43
N ASP A 10 3.24 -13.13 34.30
CA ASP A 10 2.66 -13.26 32.96
C ASP A 10 3.78 -13.35 31.91
N SER A 11 4.66 -14.33 32.13
CA SER A 11 5.77 -14.68 31.24
C SER A 11 5.53 -16.08 30.70
N ASN A 12 4.52 -16.26 29.86
CA ASN A 12 4.42 -17.45 29.00
C ASN A 12 3.87 -17.07 27.63
N PRO A 13 4.61 -17.31 26.53
CA PRO A 13 4.08 -17.17 25.19
C PRO A 13 3.00 -18.23 24.94
N PRO A 14 1.94 -17.92 24.17
CA PRO A 14 0.85 -18.85 23.96
C PRO A 14 1.33 -20.06 23.14
N HIS A 15 1.11 -21.26 23.67
CA HIS A 15 1.20 -22.51 22.92
C HIS A 15 0.08 -22.56 21.88
N ILE A 16 0.38 -22.19 20.64
CA ILE A 16 -0.52 -22.34 19.48
C ILE A 16 -0.13 -23.62 18.74
N LYS A 17 -1.14 -24.47 18.49
CA LYS A 17 -1.02 -25.74 17.77
C LYS A 17 -0.33 -25.51 16.42
N ARG A 18 0.73 -26.29 16.14
CA ARG A 18 1.38 -26.37 14.82
C ARG A 18 0.36 -26.93 13.81
N GLU A 19 -0.29 -26.07 13.05
CA GLU A 19 -0.94 -26.49 11.82
C GLU A 19 0.11 -26.80 10.76
N ASN A 20 -0.18 -27.79 9.92
CA ASN A 20 0.75 -28.33 8.94
C ASN A 20 0.98 -27.33 7.80
N THR A 21 2.25 -26.99 7.54
CA THR A 21 2.71 -25.99 6.57
C THR A 21 2.17 -26.19 5.15
N ASP A 22 1.85 -27.44 4.77
CA ASP A 22 1.31 -27.77 3.45
C ASP A 22 -0.16 -27.36 3.26
N THR A 23 -0.95 -27.31 4.34
CA THR A 23 -2.36 -26.88 4.29
C THR A 23 -2.48 -25.37 4.07
N ILE A 24 -1.47 -24.60 4.49
CA ILE A 24 -1.44 -23.14 4.43
C ILE A 24 -0.83 -22.64 3.12
N ARG A 25 0.22 -23.29 2.58
CA ARG A 25 0.71 -23.04 1.21
C ARG A 25 -0.40 -23.20 0.17
N ASN A 26 -1.20 -24.25 0.33
CA ASN A 26 -2.38 -24.46 -0.49
C ASN A 26 -3.41 -23.32 -0.34
N ARG A 27 -3.55 -22.69 0.85
CA ARG A 27 -4.45 -21.55 1.07
C ARG A 27 -3.97 -20.26 0.39
N LEU A 28 -2.68 -19.94 0.41
CA LEU A 28 -2.15 -18.78 -0.32
C LEU A 28 -2.16 -18.99 -1.84
N GLN A 29 -1.94 -20.22 -2.30
CA GLN A 29 -2.10 -20.60 -3.72
C GLN A 29 -3.58 -20.64 -4.16
N THR A 30 -4.52 -21.07 -3.30
CA THR A 30 -5.97 -21.02 -3.58
C THR A 30 -6.59 -19.63 -3.33
N LEU A 31 -5.90 -18.73 -2.63
CA LEU A 31 -6.29 -17.32 -2.49
C LEU A 31 -6.03 -16.48 -3.74
N ALA A 32 -5.56 -17.11 -4.83
CA ALA A 32 -5.61 -16.63 -6.21
C ALA A 32 -5.69 -15.09 -6.32
N ILE A 33 -4.61 -14.40 -5.93
CA ILE A 33 -4.12 -13.36 -6.84
C ILE A 33 -3.72 -14.18 -8.05
N PRO A 34 -4.50 -14.14 -9.14
CA PRO A 34 -4.35 -15.16 -10.15
C PRO A 34 -2.96 -15.07 -10.77
N SER A 35 -2.24 -16.19 -10.79
CA SER A 35 -0.93 -16.30 -11.43
C SER A 35 -0.96 -15.91 -12.90
N TYR A 36 -2.13 -16.02 -13.56
CA TYR A 36 -2.31 -15.55 -14.94
C TYR A 36 -2.14 -14.03 -15.11
N LEU A 37 -2.31 -13.21 -14.06
CA LEU A 37 -2.02 -11.77 -14.14
C LEU A 37 -0.51 -11.46 -14.15
N ALA A 38 0.33 -12.41 -13.74
CA ALA A 38 1.78 -12.27 -13.79
C ALA A 38 2.36 -12.78 -15.13
N GLU A 39 1.71 -13.75 -15.77
CA GLU A 39 2.18 -14.38 -17.01
C GLU A 39 1.83 -13.55 -18.26
N ASP A 40 0.64 -12.92 -18.31
CA ASP A 40 0.21 -12.11 -19.47
C ASP A 40 0.91 -10.75 -19.57
N VAL A 41 1.69 -10.35 -18.56
CA VAL A 41 2.40 -9.06 -18.52
C VAL A 41 3.84 -9.18 -19.03
N THR A 42 4.39 -10.39 -19.07
CA THR A 42 5.80 -10.65 -19.44
C THR A 42 6.00 -11.11 -20.88
N ALA A 43 4.93 -11.35 -21.63
CA ALA A 43 5.01 -11.79 -23.02
C ALA A 43 4.45 -10.69 -23.94
N GLU A 44 5.36 -9.92 -24.55
CA GLU A 44 5.36 -9.53 -25.98
C GLU A 44 6.26 -8.29 -26.17
N ASP A 45 7.57 -8.54 -26.20
CA ASP A 45 8.47 -7.81 -27.08
C ASP A 45 8.19 -8.31 -28.50
N SER A 46 7.29 -7.67 -29.23
CA SER A 46 7.26 -7.78 -30.69
C SER A 46 6.75 -6.50 -31.33
N ASP A 47 7.67 -5.82 -32.03
CA ASP A 47 7.42 -4.80 -33.04
C ASP A 47 6.38 -5.27 -34.05
N THR A 48 5.23 -4.59 -34.15
CA THR A 48 4.48 -4.40 -35.41
C THR A 48 3.57 -3.16 -35.33
N SER A 49 3.10 -2.73 -36.50
CA SER A 49 2.80 -1.35 -36.88
C SER A 49 1.41 -0.80 -36.54
N ASP A 50 1.46 0.44 -36.02
CA ASP A 50 0.58 1.62 -36.12
C ASP A 50 -0.91 1.52 -36.57
N HIS A 51 -1.75 2.01 -35.66
CA HIS A 51 -3.12 2.56 -35.80
C HIS A 51 -4.33 1.62 -35.70
N GLY A 52 -4.15 0.29 -35.66
CA GLY A 52 -5.24 -0.68 -35.38
C GLY A 52 -5.15 -1.39 -34.02
N GLU A 53 -3.92 -1.69 -33.59
CA GLU A 53 -3.62 -2.48 -32.38
C GLU A 53 -3.87 -1.71 -31.08
N GLU A 54 -3.72 -0.38 -31.08
CA GLU A 54 -3.93 0.44 -29.88
C GLU A 54 -5.36 0.34 -29.35
N SER A 55 -6.37 0.25 -30.22
CA SER A 55 -7.78 0.14 -29.82
C SER A 55 -8.11 -1.23 -29.23
N GLU A 56 -7.54 -2.31 -29.78
CA GLU A 56 -7.72 -3.67 -29.25
C GLU A 56 -6.97 -3.86 -27.93
N LEU A 57 -5.76 -3.30 -27.82
CA LEU A 57 -5.02 -3.23 -26.56
C LEU A 57 -5.84 -2.46 -25.52
N VAL A 58 -6.38 -1.29 -25.85
CA VAL A 58 -7.26 -0.50 -24.96
C VAL A 58 -8.44 -1.31 -24.46
N ILE A 59 -9.10 -2.09 -25.32
CA ILE A 59 -10.22 -2.97 -24.95
C ILE A 59 -9.75 -4.13 -24.07
N LYS A 60 -8.61 -4.76 -24.36
CA LYS A 60 -8.02 -5.85 -23.58
C LYS A 60 -7.61 -5.37 -22.18
N TRP A 61 -6.94 -4.22 -22.09
CA TRP A 61 -6.51 -3.62 -20.82
C TRP A 61 -7.68 -3.13 -19.97
N GLY A 62 -8.73 -2.58 -20.58
CA GLY A 62 -9.97 -2.27 -19.87
C GLY A 62 -10.56 -3.49 -19.16
N LYS A 63 -10.50 -4.67 -19.80
CA LYS A 63 -10.98 -5.93 -19.21
C LYS A 63 -10.08 -6.45 -18.08
N ASP A 64 -8.76 -6.38 -18.23
CA ASP A 64 -7.83 -6.80 -17.17
C ASP A 64 -7.91 -5.88 -15.93
N MET A 65 -8.08 -4.58 -16.16
CA MET A 65 -8.39 -3.61 -15.11
C MET A 65 -9.72 -3.88 -14.44
N ALA A 66 -10.74 -4.25 -15.21
CA ALA A 66 -12.04 -4.59 -14.66
C ALA A 66 -11.93 -5.76 -13.67
N LYS A 67 -11.13 -6.77 -14.02
CA LYS A 67 -10.83 -7.93 -13.18
C LYS A 67 -10.11 -7.56 -11.88
N ILE A 68 -9.13 -6.66 -11.94
CA ILE A 68 -8.47 -6.15 -10.73
C ILE A 68 -9.47 -5.33 -9.89
N CYS A 69 -10.38 -4.58 -10.51
CA CYS A 69 -11.40 -3.83 -9.79
C CYS A 69 -12.42 -4.72 -9.07
N GLU A 70 -12.75 -5.89 -9.63
CA GLU A 70 -13.58 -6.89 -8.94
C GLU A 70 -12.99 -7.26 -7.57
N VAL A 71 -11.66 -7.36 -7.48
CA VAL A 71 -10.95 -7.75 -6.25
C VAL A 71 -10.51 -6.55 -5.41
N ASN A 72 -10.15 -5.42 -6.03
CA ASN A 72 -9.45 -4.31 -5.38
C ASN A 72 -9.79 -2.92 -5.95
N HIS A 73 -11.07 -2.66 -6.26
CA HIS A 73 -11.52 -1.34 -6.71
C HIS A 73 -11.13 -0.19 -5.77
N ARG A 74 -11.17 -0.40 -4.44
CA ARG A 74 -10.78 0.64 -3.46
C ARG A 74 -9.27 0.94 -3.50
N GLY A 75 -8.43 -0.06 -3.76
CA GLY A 75 -6.99 0.13 -3.85
C GLY A 75 -6.61 0.92 -5.10
N LEU A 76 -7.17 0.55 -6.25
CA LEU A 76 -7.00 1.33 -7.48
C LEU A 76 -7.50 2.76 -7.32
N TYR A 77 -8.68 2.94 -6.71
CA TYR A 77 -9.22 4.27 -6.42
C TYR A 77 -8.26 5.10 -5.56
N LEU A 78 -7.72 4.51 -4.49
CA LEU A 78 -6.78 5.19 -3.62
C LEU A 78 -5.49 5.59 -4.36
N LEU A 79 -4.96 4.69 -5.20
CA LEU A 79 -3.82 4.98 -6.04
C LEU A 79 -4.14 6.17 -6.94
N LEU A 80 -5.17 6.11 -7.77
CA LEU A 80 -5.59 7.21 -8.65
C LEU A 80 -5.73 8.55 -7.90
N MET A 81 -6.34 8.53 -6.72
CA MET A 81 -6.48 9.72 -5.88
C MET A 81 -5.13 10.24 -5.37
N SER A 82 -4.22 9.36 -4.94
CA SER A 82 -2.88 9.80 -4.51
C SER A 82 -2.06 10.50 -5.62
N PHE A 83 -2.34 10.21 -6.90
CA PHE A 83 -1.76 10.93 -8.05
C PHE A 83 -2.45 12.25 -8.36
N TYR A 84 -3.76 12.34 -8.14
CA TYR A 84 -4.58 13.51 -8.46
C TYR A 84 -3.98 14.81 -7.96
N HIS A 85 -3.49 14.81 -6.71
CA HIS A 85 -2.88 16.01 -6.13
C HIS A 85 -1.61 16.47 -6.86
N GLN A 86 -0.78 15.55 -7.35
CA GLN A 86 0.48 15.90 -8.01
C GLN A 86 0.24 16.58 -9.36
N ILE A 87 -0.87 16.22 -10.02
CA ILE A 87 -1.35 16.74 -11.29
C ILE A 87 -1.87 18.18 -11.14
N ASP A 88 -2.63 18.50 -10.08
CA ASP A 88 -3.33 19.80 -9.96
C ASP A 88 -2.46 20.96 -9.42
N HIS A 89 -1.49 20.72 -8.52
CA HIS A 89 -0.81 21.83 -7.82
C HIS A 89 0.28 22.53 -8.66
N ASN A 90 0.95 21.85 -9.60
CA ASN A 90 2.13 22.42 -10.27
C ASN A 90 2.17 22.28 -11.79
N ARG A 91 1.13 21.75 -12.45
CA ARG A 91 1.18 21.33 -13.88
C ARG A 91 2.45 20.51 -14.20
N ARG A 92 3.07 19.90 -13.18
CA ARG A 92 4.28 19.11 -13.34
C ARG A 92 3.81 17.74 -13.74
N LEU A 93 4.10 17.40 -14.98
CA LEU A 93 4.15 16.02 -15.44
C LEU A 93 5.04 15.30 -14.43
N LEU A 94 4.47 14.40 -13.62
CA LEU A 94 5.32 13.30 -13.22
C LEU A 94 5.71 12.63 -14.51
N LYS A 95 7.01 12.60 -14.78
CA LYS A 95 7.53 11.51 -15.56
C LYS A 95 7.05 10.25 -14.83
N LEU A 96 6.05 9.59 -15.41
CA LEU A 96 5.86 8.16 -15.25
C LEU A 96 7.18 7.50 -15.77
N SER A 97 7.40 6.19 -15.72
CA SER A 97 8.74 5.63 -16.08
C SER A 97 9.25 6.17 -17.42
N ASP A 98 10.55 6.04 -17.74
CA ASP A 98 11.11 6.58 -18.99
C ASP A 98 10.33 6.10 -20.26
N ASP A 99 9.50 5.06 -20.13
CA ASP A 99 8.58 4.49 -21.13
C ASP A 99 7.19 5.16 -21.18
N CYS A 100 6.90 6.12 -20.30
CA CYS A 100 5.58 6.69 -20.10
C CYS A 100 5.67 8.23 -20.08
N THR A 101 5.81 8.79 -21.27
CA THR A 101 5.68 10.23 -21.51
C THR A 101 4.21 10.62 -21.62
N VAL A 102 3.41 10.43 -20.56
CA VAL A 102 2.14 11.16 -20.48
C VAL A 102 2.51 12.63 -20.47
N SER A 103 2.26 13.33 -21.58
CA SER A 103 2.81 14.65 -21.86
C SER A 103 1.83 15.78 -21.53
N ASP A 104 0.55 15.45 -21.31
CA ASP A 104 -0.46 16.44 -20.92
C ASP A 104 -1.30 16.02 -19.70
N VAL A 105 -0.93 16.60 -18.55
CA VAL A 105 -1.62 16.52 -17.27
C VAL A 105 -3.08 17.02 -17.36
N GLN A 106 -3.39 17.92 -18.31
CA GLN A 106 -4.75 18.45 -18.50
C GLN A 106 -5.72 17.40 -19.04
N GLU A 107 -5.24 16.46 -19.85
CA GLU A 107 -6.07 15.40 -20.42
C GLU A 107 -6.52 14.37 -19.36
N LEU A 108 -5.76 14.24 -18.26
CA LEU A 108 -6.10 13.35 -17.14
C LEU A 108 -7.12 13.94 -16.16
N GLN A 109 -7.27 15.27 -16.12
CA GLN A 109 -8.13 15.95 -15.15
C GLN A 109 -9.62 15.58 -15.29
N PRO A 110 -10.22 15.57 -16.50
CA PRO A 110 -11.60 15.12 -16.68
C PRO A 110 -11.82 13.69 -16.17
N PHE A 111 -10.88 12.78 -16.45
CA PHE A 111 -10.92 11.40 -15.98
C PHE A 111 -10.88 11.33 -14.45
N LEU A 112 -9.90 11.96 -13.80
CA LEU A 112 -9.80 11.86 -12.35
C LEU A 112 -10.97 12.55 -11.61
N ARG A 113 -11.55 13.61 -12.18
CA ARG A 113 -12.74 14.28 -11.65
C ARG A 113 -14.03 13.49 -11.88
N GLY A 114 -14.07 12.66 -12.92
CA GLY A 114 -15.21 11.82 -13.26
C GLY A 114 -15.28 10.51 -12.45
N LEU A 115 -14.21 10.16 -11.73
CA LEU A 115 -14.17 8.94 -10.91
C LEU A 115 -15.36 8.85 -9.94
N PRO A 116 -15.91 7.64 -9.71
CA PRO A 116 -17.03 7.45 -8.79
C PRO A 116 -16.74 8.06 -7.40
N LYS A 117 -17.72 8.73 -6.81
CA LYS A 117 -17.58 9.23 -5.43
C LYS A 117 -17.39 8.06 -4.47
N CYS A 118 -16.57 8.26 -3.44
CA CYS A 118 -16.26 7.25 -2.42
C CYS A 118 -17.50 6.54 -1.84
N GLY A 119 -18.60 7.25 -1.55
CA GLY A 119 -19.84 6.64 -1.04
C GLY A 119 -20.60 5.75 -2.03
N ALA A 120 -20.38 5.93 -3.34
CA ALA A 120 -20.94 5.10 -4.41
C ALA A 120 -19.91 4.13 -5.02
N LEU A 121 -18.71 4.06 -4.42
CA LEU A 121 -17.60 3.30 -4.95
C LEU A 121 -17.83 1.81 -4.73
N THR A 122 -18.28 1.16 -5.80
CA THR A 122 -18.40 -0.30 -5.92
C THR A 122 -17.47 -0.79 -7.02
N SER A 123 -17.14 -2.09 -7.03
CA SER A 123 -16.41 -2.69 -8.15
C SER A 123 -17.11 -2.40 -9.48
N LYS A 124 -18.42 -2.68 -9.57
CA LYS A 124 -19.24 -2.39 -10.75
C LYS A 124 -19.15 -0.93 -11.20
N ALA A 125 -19.29 0.03 -10.27
CA ALA A 125 -19.20 1.45 -10.63
C ALA A 125 -17.82 1.84 -11.16
N MET A 126 -16.76 1.29 -10.59
CA MET A 126 -15.39 1.52 -11.06
C MET A 126 -15.15 0.89 -12.44
N VAL A 127 -15.58 -0.36 -12.64
CA VAL A 127 -15.51 -1.06 -13.92
C VAL A 127 -16.26 -0.29 -15.01
N SER A 128 -17.53 0.02 -14.78
CA SER A 128 -18.34 0.80 -15.73
C SER A 128 -17.79 2.20 -15.99
N TYR A 129 -16.98 2.75 -15.08
CA TYR A 129 -16.28 4.00 -15.33
C TYR A 129 -15.07 3.80 -16.24
N LEU A 130 -14.24 2.79 -15.98
CA LEU A 130 -13.03 2.47 -16.76
C LEU A 130 -13.34 1.99 -18.18
N GLU A 131 -14.48 1.33 -18.39
CA GLU A 131 -14.94 0.85 -19.71
C GLU A 131 -15.49 1.97 -20.62
N GLN A 132 -15.61 3.20 -20.12
CA GLN A 132 -16.00 4.35 -20.95
C GLN A 132 -14.88 4.70 -21.94
N ASN A 133 -15.24 5.42 -23.00
CA ASN A 133 -14.28 5.90 -23.98
C ASN A 133 -13.43 7.04 -23.40
N HIS A 134 -12.27 6.70 -22.83
CA HIS A 134 -11.28 7.65 -22.30
C HIS A 134 -10.18 7.94 -23.33
N PRO A 135 -9.47 9.08 -23.23
CA PRO A 135 -8.34 9.35 -24.12
C PRO A 135 -7.12 8.48 -23.77
N GLU A 136 -6.22 8.29 -24.74
CA GLU A 136 -5.02 7.45 -24.65
C GLU A 136 -4.18 7.68 -23.36
N PRO A 137 -3.93 8.92 -22.89
CA PRO A 137 -3.12 9.12 -21.68
C PRO A 137 -3.71 8.52 -20.41
N VAL A 138 -5.03 8.38 -20.33
CA VAL A 138 -5.71 7.72 -19.21
C VAL A 138 -5.33 6.25 -19.17
N PHE A 139 -5.36 5.57 -20.32
CA PHE A 139 -4.98 4.16 -20.40
C PHE A 139 -3.51 3.96 -20.03
N ARG A 140 -2.61 4.83 -20.51
CA ARG A 140 -1.19 4.79 -20.12
C ARG A 140 -1.00 4.94 -18.61
N LEU A 141 -1.69 5.89 -17.99
CA LEU A 141 -1.64 6.09 -16.54
C LEU A 141 -2.10 4.83 -15.80
N VAL A 142 -3.26 4.30 -16.17
CA VAL A 142 -3.86 3.14 -15.51
C VAL A 142 -2.99 1.88 -15.69
N LYS A 143 -2.47 1.63 -16.90
CA LYS A 143 -1.51 0.55 -17.18
C LYS A 143 -0.28 0.67 -16.30
N TRP A 144 0.33 1.85 -16.26
CA TRP A 144 1.52 2.05 -15.43
C TRP A 144 1.22 1.86 -13.94
N MET A 145 0.04 2.26 -13.45
CA MET A 145 -0.37 1.99 -12.06
C MET A 145 -0.49 0.49 -11.77
N GLN A 146 -1.04 -0.29 -12.71
CA GLN A 146 -1.11 -1.74 -12.60
C GLN A 146 0.28 -2.36 -12.52
N MET A 147 1.14 -2.02 -13.48
CA MET A 147 2.50 -2.55 -13.56
C MET A 147 3.31 -2.24 -12.30
N THR A 148 3.10 -1.05 -11.74
CA THR A 148 3.89 -0.56 -10.61
C THR A 148 3.33 -0.98 -9.25
N PHE A 149 2.00 -1.02 -9.10
CA PHE A 149 1.32 -1.20 -7.80
C PHE A 149 0.31 -2.33 -7.76
N GLY A 150 -0.14 -2.82 -8.93
CA GLY A 150 -1.23 -3.78 -9.07
C GLY A 150 -0.96 -5.08 -8.32
N HIS A 151 0.30 -5.48 -8.17
CA HIS A 151 0.69 -6.64 -7.39
C HIS A 151 1.06 -6.30 -5.94
N SER A 152 1.38 -5.04 -5.64
CA SER A 152 2.03 -4.68 -4.37
C SER A 152 1.05 -4.34 -3.25
N TYR A 153 -0.23 -4.11 -3.56
CA TYR A 153 -1.16 -3.42 -2.67
C TYR A 153 -2.57 -4.01 -2.72
N PHE A 154 -2.99 -4.76 -1.69
CA PHE A 154 -4.28 -5.46 -1.69
C PHE A 154 -5.04 -5.35 -0.37
N PRO A 155 -6.39 -5.46 -0.37
CA PRO A 155 -7.16 -5.65 0.84
C PRO A 155 -6.63 -6.90 1.58
N PRO A 156 -6.39 -6.83 2.89
CA PRO A 156 -5.92 -8.00 3.62
C PRO A 156 -6.99 -9.09 3.60
N PRO A 157 -6.62 -10.37 3.42
CA PRO A 157 -7.51 -11.46 3.79
C PRO A 157 -7.85 -11.39 5.29
N GLU A 158 -8.95 -12.03 5.71
CA GLU A 158 -9.47 -11.86 7.07
C GLU A 158 -8.45 -12.15 8.18
N PHE A 159 -7.53 -13.11 7.96
CA PHE A 159 -6.49 -13.46 8.93
C PHE A 159 -5.35 -12.42 9.03
N LEU A 160 -5.14 -11.58 8.01
CA LEU A 160 -4.19 -10.46 8.02
C LEU A 160 -4.86 -9.12 8.34
N LYS A 161 -6.18 -9.11 8.52
CA LYS A 161 -6.92 -7.90 8.84
C LYS A 161 -6.56 -7.45 10.26
N VAL A 162 -6.14 -6.20 10.39
CA VAL A 162 -5.75 -5.63 11.68
C VAL A 162 -7.01 -5.16 12.40
N SER A 163 -7.36 -5.82 13.51
CA SER A 163 -8.51 -5.43 14.32
C SER A 163 -8.18 -4.28 15.29
N GLY A 164 -9.21 -3.65 15.87
CA GLY A 164 -9.08 -2.41 16.67
C GLY A 164 -9.32 -1.13 15.86
N PHE A 165 -9.72 -1.28 14.60
CA PHE A 165 -10.21 -0.26 13.69
C PHE A 165 -11.69 -0.50 13.39
N SER A 166 -12.45 0.55 13.07
CA SER A 166 -13.85 0.45 12.66
C SER A 166 -13.99 -0.17 11.26
N ASP A 167 -15.12 -0.83 10.99
CA ASP A 167 -15.34 -1.57 9.73
C ASP A 167 -15.37 -0.69 8.47
N ASN A 168 -15.60 0.61 8.62
CA ASN A 168 -15.58 1.57 7.52
C ASN A 168 -14.16 1.99 7.11
N ILE A 169 -13.12 1.61 7.84
CA ILE A 169 -11.72 1.89 7.51
C ILE A 169 -11.25 0.91 6.45
N TRP A 170 -10.71 1.43 5.35
CA TRP A 170 -10.12 0.58 4.33
C TRP A 170 -8.71 0.21 4.77
N GLN A 171 -8.44 -1.08 4.80
CA GLN A 171 -7.13 -1.63 5.13
C GLN A 171 -6.54 -2.25 3.88
N PHE A 172 -5.24 -2.09 3.72
CA PHE A 172 -4.49 -2.69 2.63
C PHE A 172 -3.14 -3.17 3.14
N THR A 173 -2.76 -4.38 2.74
CA THR A 173 -1.44 -4.95 2.96
C THR A 173 -0.55 -4.61 1.77
N VAL A 174 0.68 -4.17 2.08
CA VAL A 174 1.75 -3.97 1.10
C VAL A 174 2.60 -5.24 1.08
N LEU A 175 2.39 -6.06 0.05
CA LEU A 175 3.08 -7.34 -0.09
C LEU A 175 4.43 -7.13 -0.78
N TYR A 176 4.43 -6.62 -2.01
CA TYR A 176 5.63 -6.52 -2.84
C TYR A 176 6.09 -5.06 -3.00
N PRO A 177 6.71 -4.44 -1.98
CA PRO A 177 7.29 -3.12 -2.14
C PRO A 177 8.39 -3.14 -3.21
N PRO A 178 8.69 -1.99 -3.86
CA PRO A 178 9.76 -1.91 -4.86
C PRO A 178 11.06 -2.54 -4.40
N ALA A 179 11.72 -3.32 -5.26
CA ALA A 179 12.92 -4.08 -4.92
C ALA A 179 14.00 -3.22 -4.24
N ARG A 180 14.23 -2.00 -4.74
CA ARG A 180 15.16 -1.03 -4.14
C ARG A 180 14.86 -0.74 -2.66
N ILE A 181 13.58 -0.58 -2.30
CA ILE A 181 13.16 -0.31 -0.91
C ILE A 181 13.33 -1.58 -0.07
N ARG A 182 12.84 -2.71 -0.59
CA ARG A 182 12.94 -4.02 0.07
C ARG A 182 14.39 -4.39 0.40
N ASP A 183 15.29 -4.26 -0.56
CA ASP A 183 16.67 -4.72 -0.42
C ASP A 183 17.46 -3.83 0.57
N ARG A 184 17.21 -2.52 0.55
CA ARG A 184 17.78 -1.58 1.54
C ARG A 184 17.26 -1.85 2.96
N PHE A 185 15.97 -2.13 3.09
CA PHE A 185 15.36 -2.54 4.35
C PHE A 185 15.96 -3.85 4.86
N ASN A 186 16.03 -4.88 4.04
CA ASN A 186 16.64 -6.16 4.40
C ASN A 186 18.10 -5.98 4.87
N ALA A 187 18.88 -5.15 4.17
CA ALA A 187 20.23 -4.82 4.61
C ALA A 187 20.27 -4.11 5.97
N ALA A 188 19.30 -3.24 6.27
CA ALA A 188 19.16 -2.61 7.58
C ALA A 188 18.79 -3.63 8.68
N VAL A 189 17.89 -4.58 8.38
CA VAL A 189 17.53 -5.68 9.28
C VAL A 189 18.74 -6.54 9.62
N ILE A 190 19.55 -6.90 8.62
CA ILE A 190 20.79 -7.67 8.83
C ILE A 190 21.76 -6.90 9.75
N ARG A 191 21.97 -5.60 9.50
CA ARG A 191 22.80 -4.73 10.37
C ARG A 191 22.25 -4.64 11.80
N ASN A 192 20.95 -4.82 11.98
CA ASN A 192 20.27 -4.80 13.27
C ASN A 192 20.03 -6.21 13.85
N ASN A 193 20.88 -7.19 13.51
CA ASN A 193 20.82 -8.56 14.02
C ASN A 193 19.46 -9.26 13.81
N GLY A 194 18.77 -8.94 12.71
CA GLY A 194 17.45 -9.50 12.40
C GLY A 194 16.29 -8.89 13.20
N GLN A 195 16.53 -7.89 14.04
CA GLN A 195 15.49 -7.30 14.88
C GLN A 195 14.67 -6.27 14.11
N THR A 196 13.35 -6.43 14.15
CA THR A 196 12.38 -5.46 13.64
C THR A 196 11.31 -5.13 14.67
N SER A 197 10.63 -4.01 14.46
CA SER A 197 9.53 -3.57 15.29
C SER A 197 8.42 -2.91 14.48
N VAL A 198 7.23 -2.88 15.06
CA VAL A 198 6.06 -2.23 14.48
C VAL A 198 6.01 -0.77 14.92
N ARG A 199 5.84 0.11 13.94
CA ARG A 199 5.73 1.55 14.15
C ARG A 199 4.60 2.12 13.29
N TRP A 200 4.09 3.29 13.68
CA TRP A 200 2.97 3.95 13.02
C TRP A 200 3.34 5.32 12.52
N HIS A 201 2.89 5.69 11.32
CA HIS A 201 3.10 7.01 10.73
C HIS A 201 1.80 7.55 10.14
N GLY A 202 1.41 8.77 10.51
CA GLY A 202 0.24 9.44 9.93
C GLY A 202 0.69 10.40 8.85
N THR A 203 0.05 10.34 7.69
CA THR A 203 0.37 11.21 6.55
C THR A 203 -0.89 11.61 5.77
N ALA A 204 -0.72 12.49 4.79
CA ALA A 204 -1.77 12.89 3.86
C ALA A 204 -1.71 12.07 2.56
N ILE A 205 -2.86 11.90 1.91
CA ILE A 205 -3.01 11.06 0.71
C ILE A 205 -2.08 11.45 -0.44
N ASN A 206 -1.79 12.74 -0.60
CA ASN A 206 -0.89 13.24 -1.65
C ASN A 206 0.57 12.80 -1.51
N THR A 207 0.97 12.29 -0.34
CA THR A 207 2.32 11.76 -0.13
C THR A 207 2.38 10.25 -0.26
N LEU A 208 1.23 9.56 -0.21
CA LEU A 208 1.15 8.11 -0.13
C LEU A 208 1.86 7.45 -1.31
N HIS A 209 1.54 7.89 -2.53
CA HIS A 209 2.15 7.35 -3.74
C HIS A 209 3.68 7.45 -3.71
N SER A 210 4.23 8.64 -3.39
CA SER A 210 5.67 8.83 -3.29
C SER A 210 6.30 7.94 -2.22
N ILE A 211 5.64 7.73 -1.08
CA ILE A 211 6.14 6.87 -0.01
C ILE A 211 6.18 5.41 -0.49
N LEU A 212 5.13 4.92 -1.14
CA LEU A 212 5.04 3.55 -1.63
C LEU A 212 6.07 3.26 -2.74
N GLN A 213 6.31 4.23 -3.63
CA GLN A 213 7.23 4.04 -4.77
C GLN A 213 8.70 4.31 -4.41
N ASN A 214 8.96 5.39 -3.67
CA ASN A 214 10.32 5.90 -3.46
C ASN A 214 10.84 5.72 -2.03
N GLY A 215 9.96 5.37 -1.09
CA GLY A 215 10.22 5.42 0.34
C GLY A 215 9.99 6.83 0.89
N PHE A 216 10.37 7.04 2.15
CA PHE A 216 10.27 8.35 2.78
C PHE A 216 11.37 9.29 2.25
N LEU A 217 10.98 10.47 1.74
CA LEU A 217 11.89 11.46 1.16
C LEU A 217 12.02 12.74 2.02
N THR A 218 11.49 12.73 3.23
CA THR A 218 11.49 13.88 4.13
C THR A 218 12.66 13.82 5.12
N ASP A 219 13.27 14.96 5.45
CA ASP A 219 14.39 15.06 6.41
C ASP A 219 14.10 14.44 7.78
N ARG A 220 12.82 14.43 8.20
CA ARG A 220 12.38 13.94 9.51
C ARG A 220 11.14 13.07 9.38
N ILE A 221 11.31 11.79 9.66
CA ILE A 221 10.26 10.77 9.59
C ILE A 221 9.79 10.46 11.01
N TRP A 222 8.61 10.96 11.36
CA TRP A 222 8.04 10.78 12.70
C TRP A 222 7.27 9.47 12.78
N THR A 223 7.59 8.63 13.75
CA THR A 223 6.89 7.37 13.99
C THR A 223 6.49 7.25 15.45
N ALA A 224 5.49 6.42 15.75
CA ALA A 224 5.07 6.12 17.12
C ALA A 224 4.78 4.63 17.33
N GLY A 225 4.92 4.14 18.57
CA GLY A 225 4.65 2.74 18.90
C GLY A 225 3.16 2.43 19.03
N LYS A 226 2.30 3.47 19.02
CA LYS A 226 0.84 3.36 19.13
C LYS A 226 0.16 4.10 17.98
N PRO A 227 -0.83 3.49 17.30
CA PRO A 227 -1.51 4.09 16.13
C PRO A 227 -2.23 5.37 16.53
N ALA A 228 -2.79 5.39 17.73
CA ALA A 228 -3.44 6.51 18.38
C ALA A 228 -2.63 7.82 18.35
N VAL A 229 -1.30 7.75 18.43
CA VAL A 229 -0.42 8.93 18.41
C VAL A 229 -0.27 9.46 16.98
N SER A 230 -0.05 8.55 16.04
CA SER A 230 0.12 8.87 14.62
C SER A 230 -1.18 9.26 13.93
N TRP A 231 -2.34 8.82 14.46
CA TRP A 231 -3.68 9.16 13.96
C TRP A 231 -3.90 10.68 13.83
N ARG A 232 -3.39 11.49 14.77
CA ARG A 232 -3.53 12.97 14.71
C ARG A 232 -2.83 13.57 13.49
N TYR A 233 -1.75 12.94 13.02
CA TYR A 233 -0.98 13.41 11.87
C TYR A 233 -1.57 12.96 10.53
N ALA A 234 -2.43 11.92 10.55
CA ALA A 234 -3.19 11.51 9.37
C ALA A 234 -4.17 12.60 8.90
N PHE A 235 -4.67 13.44 9.81
CA PHE A 235 -5.64 14.50 9.53
C PHE A 235 -5.05 15.92 9.63
N LYS A 236 -3.76 16.09 9.34
CA LYS A 236 -3.08 17.38 9.49
C LYS A 236 -3.77 18.48 8.66
N GLN A 237 -4.24 19.54 9.35
CA GLN A 237 -5.09 20.58 8.76
C GLN A 237 -4.51 21.20 7.48
N GLY A 238 -3.23 21.61 7.49
CA GLY A 238 -2.63 22.25 6.31
C GLY A 238 -2.59 21.36 5.06
N ALA A 239 -2.48 20.03 5.21
CA ALA A 239 -2.57 19.13 4.05
C ALA A 239 -4.00 18.99 3.55
N ARG A 240 -4.98 18.97 4.46
CA ARG A 240 -6.41 18.93 4.13
C ARG A 240 -6.84 20.21 3.42
N ASP A 241 -6.39 21.37 3.87
CA ASP A 241 -6.68 22.67 3.25
C ASP A 241 -6.12 22.74 1.82
N ALA A 242 -4.88 22.29 1.64
CA ALA A 242 -4.27 22.21 0.31
C ALA A 242 -5.03 21.27 -0.63
N LEU A 243 -5.49 20.13 -0.13
CA LEU A 243 -6.30 19.17 -0.90
C LEU A 243 -7.72 19.70 -1.18
N ALA A 244 -8.31 20.44 -0.25
CA ALA A 244 -9.61 21.06 -0.41
C ALA A 244 -9.59 22.17 -1.49
N ALA A 245 -8.51 22.95 -1.55
CA ALA A 245 -8.32 24.01 -2.54
C ALA A 245 -8.34 23.47 -3.99
N VAL A 246 -7.81 22.26 -4.19
CA VAL A 246 -7.81 21.52 -5.46
C VAL A 246 -9.03 20.60 -5.62
N ARG A 247 -10.03 20.71 -4.73
CA ARG A 247 -11.26 19.89 -4.73
C ARG A 247 -11.00 18.38 -4.79
N HIS A 248 -9.93 17.92 -4.14
CA HIS A 248 -9.55 16.51 -4.12
C HIS A 248 -10.66 15.65 -3.48
N PRO A 249 -11.16 14.57 -4.10
CA PRO A 249 -12.30 13.79 -3.59
C PRO A 249 -12.12 13.18 -2.18
N LEU A 250 -10.87 12.91 -1.80
CA LEU A 250 -10.49 12.42 -0.46
C LEU A 250 -9.79 13.48 0.41
N TYR A 251 -10.06 14.78 0.20
CA TYR A 251 -9.35 15.87 0.90
C TYR A 251 -9.46 15.83 2.44
N ASP A 252 -10.52 15.24 2.97
CA ASP A 252 -10.80 15.12 4.40
C ASP A 252 -10.52 13.73 4.98
N TYR A 253 -10.03 12.80 4.15
CA TYR A 253 -9.59 11.48 4.57
C TYR A 253 -8.16 11.53 5.11
N GLY A 254 -7.88 10.71 6.13
CA GLY A 254 -6.55 10.54 6.68
C GLY A 254 -5.87 9.27 6.19
N ILE A 255 -4.54 9.29 6.07
CA ILE A 255 -3.76 8.08 5.82
C ILE A 255 -2.94 7.73 7.06
N LEU A 256 -3.08 6.50 7.54
CA LEU A 256 -2.26 5.94 8.60
C LEU A 256 -1.49 4.74 8.04
N LEU A 257 -0.18 4.73 8.24
CA LEU A 257 0.73 3.68 7.77
C LEU A 257 1.14 2.81 8.95
N GLY A 258 1.03 1.50 8.77
CA GLY A 258 1.67 0.49 9.59
C GLY A 258 3.03 0.15 9.01
N LEU A 259 4.08 0.45 9.76
CA LEU A 259 5.46 0.32 9.33
C LEU A 259 6.13 -0.84 10.05
N GLU A 260 6.96 -1.55 9.31
CA GLU A 260 8.04 -2.34 9.88
C GLU A 260 9.30 -1.47 9.94
N VAL A 261 10.00 -1.53 11.06
CA VAL A 261 11.23 -0.77 11.26
C VAL A 261 12.34 -1.69 11.73
N ALA A 262 13.50 -1.63 11.06
CA ALA A 262 14.71 -2.36 11.40
C ALA A 262 15.40 -1.73 12.63
N ASP A 263 14.72 -1.80 13.76
CA ASP A 263 15.13 -1.21 15.04
C ASP A 263 14.40 -1.93 16.19
N GLN A 264 14.91 -1.74 17.41
CA GLN A 264 14.27 -2.30 18.60
C GLN A 264 12.89 -1.69 18.87
N PRO A 265 11.95 -2.45 19.48
CA PRO A 265 10.65 -1.91 19.84
C PRO A 265 10.75 -0.74 20.83
N VAL A 266 10.28 0.43 20.39
CA VAL A 266 10.22 1.64 21.22
C VAL A 266 8.76 2.08 21.38
N SER A 267 8.33 2.39 22.60
CA SER A 267 6.94 2.82 22.88
C SER A 267 6.68 4.30 22.58
N ARG A 268 7.70 5.14 22.72
CA ARG A 268 7.65 6.60 22.49
C ARG A 268 7.67 6.97 21.01
N ILE A 269 7.46 8.26 20.74
CA ILE A 269 7.69 8.86 19.42
C ILE A 269 9.19 8.82 19.12
N VAL A 270 9.53 8.48 17.88
CA VAL A 270 10.91 8.49 17.36
C VAL A 270 10.92 9.24 16.03
N THR A 271 11.94 10.05 15.83
CA THR A 271 12.19 10.76 14.58
C THR A 271 13.40 10.15 13.90
N TYR A 272 13.19 9.55 12.73
CA TYR A 272 14.29 9.05 11.89
C TYR A 272 14.74 10.16 10.94
N PRO A 273 16.05 10.44 10.82
CA PRO A 273 16.56 11.31 9.77
C PRO A 273 16.38 10.64 8.40
N LEU A 274 16.41 11.42 7.31
CA LEU A 274 16.32 10.87 5.94
C LEU A 274 17.39 9.80 5.66
N ALA A 275 18.60 9.94 6.20
CA ALA A 275 19.66 8.94 6.06
C ALA A 275 19.29 7.56 6.65
N ASP A 276 18.30 7.52 7.55
CA ASP A 276 17.77 6.30 8.16
C ASP A 276 16.47 5.82 7.49
N SER A 277 16.03 6.42 6.37
CA SER A 277 14.79 6.03 5.68
C SER A 277 14.79 4.55 5.29
N ASP A 278 15.97 4.00 5.02
CA ASP A 278 16.18 2.60 4.66
C ASP A 278 15.82 1.63 5.81
N LYS A 279 15.69 2.12 7.04
CA LYS A 279 15.22 1.31 8.17
C LYS A 279 13.70 1.11 8.17
N LEU A 280 12.94 1.81 7.33
CA LEU A 280 11.48 1.79 7.36
C LEU A 280 10.91 1.19 6.09
N ILE A 281 9.91 0.33 6.24
CA ILE A 281 9.12 -0.17 5.12
C ILE A 281 7.64 -0.17 5.48
N VAL A 282 6.80 0.23 4.51
CA VAL A 282 5.34 0.22 4.69
C VAL A 282 4.85 -1.21 4.51
N ARG A 283 4.08 -1.71 5.47
CA ARG A 283 3.43 -3.03 5.41
C ARG A 283 1.92 -2.92 5.35
N TYR A 284 1.35 -1.87 5.94
CA TYR A 284 -0.09 -1.64 5.92
C TYR A 284 -0.40 -0.18 5.63
N VAL A 285 -1.49 0.05 4.90
CA VAL A 285 -2.07 1.37 4.67
C VAL A 285 -3.53 1.34 5.13
N PHE A 286 -3.87 2.30 5.97
CA PHE A 286 -5.22 2.51 6.49
C PHE A 286 -5.75 3.83 5.95
N VAL A 287 -6.87 3.77 5.26
CA VAL A 287 -7.59 4.94 4.75
C VAL A 287 -8.70 5.26 5.73
N LEU A 288 -8.61 6.41 6.38
CA LEU A 288 -9.46 6.81 7.48
C LEU A 288 -10.50 7.83 6.97
N PRO A 289 -11.80 7.49 6.95
CA PRO A 289 -12.86 8.45 6.67
C PRO A 289 -12.84 9.68 7.61
N PRO A 290 -13.47 10.79 7.22
CA PRO A 290 -13.66 11.92 8.14
C PRO A 290 -14.37 11.46 9.42
N ASN A 291 -14.03 12.10 10.54
CA ASN A 291 -14.58 11.79 11.88
C ASN A 291 -14.30 10.37 12.39
N THR A 292 -13.36 9.65 11.77
CA THR A 292 -12.93 8.33 12.25
C THR A 292 -12.47 8.40 13.70
N LEU A 293 -12.96 7.52 14.56
CA LEU A 293 -12.53 7.45 15.95
C LEU A 293 -11.06 7.05 16.04
N LYS A 294 -10.40 7.51 17.11
CA LYS A 294 -9.02 7.18 17.40
C LYS A 294 -8.85 5.65 17.53
N PRO A 295 -7.87 5.03 16.85
CA PRO A 295 -7.67 3.59 16.92
C PRO A 295 -7.25 3.14 18.31
N GLN A 296 -7.72 1.95 18.69
CA GLN A 296 -7.42 1.34 19.99
C GLN A 296 -6.00 0.77 20.03
N ALA A 297 -5.46 0.59 21.24
CA ALA A 297 -4.10 0.06 21.43
C ALA A 297 -3.90 -1.36 20.88
N ALA A 298 -4.98 -2.16 20.78
CA ALA A 298 -4.96 -3.52 20.25
C ALA A 298 -4.45 -3.59 18.79
N ALA A 299 -4.66 -2.54 18.00
CA ALA A 299 -4.20 -2.49 16.61
C ALA A 299 -2.67 -2.64 16.46
N SER A 300 -1.85 -2.14 17.41
CA SER A 300 -0.40 -2.35 17.39
C SER A 300 0.00 -3.82 17.58
N ARG A 301 -0.75 -4.58 18.38
CA ARG A 301 -0.46 -6.00 18.61
C ARG A 301 -0.87 -6.84 17.41
N HIS A 302 -2.03 -6.54 16.84
CA HIS A 302 -2.53 -7.31 15.72
C HIS A 302 -1.71 -7.09 14.45
N ILE A 303 -1.27 -5.87 14.15
CA ILE A 303 -0.38 -5.69 13.00
C ILE A 303 0.95 -6.45 13.16
N ALA A 304 1.50 -6.56 14.37
CA ALA A 304 2.69 -7.38 14.60
C ALA A 304 2.43 -8.86 14.32
N LEU A 305 1.29 -9.38 14.80
CA LEU A 305 0.85 -10.75 14.52
C LEU A 305 0.55 -10.98 13.03
N SER A 306 -0.10 -10.02 12.36
CA SER A 306 -0.40 -10.09 10.93
C SER A 306 0.89 -9.99 10.11
N MET A 307 1.87 -9.18 10.51
CA MET A 307 3.19 -9.14 9.87
C MET A 307 3.93 -10.46 10.10
N GLU A 308 3.95 -10.99 11.31
CA GLU A 308 4.58 -12.27 11.62
C GLU A 308 3.93 -13.43 10.85
N ALA A 309 2.59 -13.46 10.78
CA ALA A 309 1.85 -14.42 9.96
C ALA A 309 2.23 -14.28 8.49
N ALA A 310 2.20 -13.04 7.95
CA ALA A 310 2.60 -12.76 6.58
C ALA A 310 4.06 -13.12 6.30
N PHE A 311 4.99 -13.01 7.26
CA PHE A 311 6.40 -13.39 7.12
C PHE A 311 6.64 -14.90 7.19
N ARG A 312 5.89 -15.61 8.04
CA ARG A 312 5.92 -17.08 8.08
C ARG A 312 5.34 -17.68 6.80
N GLU A 313 4.43 -16.95 6.18
CA GLU A 313 3.76 -17.26 4.92
C GLU A 313 4.43 -16.67 3.68
N TRP A 314 5.33 -15.69 3.88
CA TRP A 314 6.13 -15.09 2.82
C TRP A 314 7.05 -16.18 2.29
N PRO A 315 7.17 -16.39 0.97
CA PRO A 315 8.19 -17.26 0.46
C PRO A 315 9.52 -16.65 0.87
N SER A 316 10.18 -17.23 1.88
CA SER A 316 11.64 -17.20 1.96
C SER A 316 12.11 -17.55 0.56
N GLU A 317 12.81 -16.62 -0.07
CA GLU A 317 13.19 -16.64 -1.48
C GLU A 317 13.45 -18.06 -1.98
N VAL A 318 12.94 -18.31 -3.20
CA VAL A 318 13.54 -19.20 -4.19
C VAL A 318 15.00 -19.42 -3.81
N LYS A 319 15.31 -20.61 -3.33
CA LYS A 319 16.69 -20.98 -3.08
C LYS A 319 17.41 -20.79 -4.41
N HIS A 320 18.26 -19.76 -4.45
CA HIS A 320 19.46 -19.77 -5.25
C HIS A 320 20.04 -21.18 -5.15
N TRP A 321 20.38 -21.79 -6.29
CA TRP A 321 21.03 -23.09 -6.43
C TRP A 321 20.11 -24.32 -6.53
N ASP A 322 19.49 -24.53 -7.70
CA ASP A 322 19.68 -25.81 -8.38
C ASP A 322 21.11 -25.84 -8.93
N MET A 323 22.06 -26.12 -8.04
CA MET A 323 23.39 -26.59 -8.42
C MET A 323 23.30 -28.12 -8.46
N ARG A 324 23.47 -28.67 -9.67
CA ARG A 324 23.76 -30.07 -9.99
C ARG A 324 22.61 -31.06 -9.75
N SER A 325 22.03 -31.52 -10.86
CA SER A 325 22.08 -32.92 -11.31
C SER A 325 21.60 -32.99 -12.75
#